data_AF-A0A4R3K034-F1
#
_entry.id   AF-A0A4R3K034-F1
#
_cell.length_a   1.000
_cell.length_b   1.000
_cell.length_c   1.000
_cell.angle_alpha   90.00
_cell.angle_beta   90.00
_cell.angle_gamma   90.00
#
_symmetry.space_group_name_H-M   'P 1'
#
loop_
_entity.id
_entity.type
_entity.pdbx_description
1 polymer ?
#
loop_
_entity_poly.entity_id
_entity_poly.type
_entity_poly.pdbx_seq_one_letter_code
_entity_poly.pdbx_strand_id
1 'polypeptide(L)'
;MQKNNEINQQLDLLKRNRRRLLESDADDEMISECRLLVELIEQGAPYLTGFDETLFHSIVNQIVVTEQDQLKFCLIGGFAFTEQLPKEVFGR
;
A
#
# COMPACT_ATOMS: atom_id res chain seq x y z
N MET A 1 -33.29 -10.68 -32.20
CA MET A 1 -32.00 -11.18 -31.67
C MET A 1 -30.85 -10.18 -31.82
N GLN A 2 -30.76 -9.43 -32.92
CA GLN A 2 -29.67 -8.48 -33.20
C GLN A 2 -29.54 -7.32 -32.17
N LYS A 3 -30.66 -6.68 -31.79
CA LYS A 3 -30.66 -5.63 -30.75
C LYS A 3 -30.14 -6.09 -29.38
N ASN A 4 -30.41 -7.34 -29.00
CA ASN A 4 -29.97 -7.87 -27.71
C ASN A 4 -28.45 -8.10 -27.71
N ASN A 5 -27.90 -8.48 -28.86
CA ASN A 5 -26.45 -8.61 -29.07
C ASN A 5 -25.75 -7.24 -29.00
N GLU A 6 -26.31 -6.21 -29.64
CA GLU A 6 -25.77 -4.84 -29.58
C GLU A 6 -25.76 -4.27 -28.15
N ILE A 7 -26.84 -4.48 -27.40
CA ILE A 7 -26.95 -4.07 -25.99
C ILE A 7 -25.89 -4.79 -25.14
N ASN A 8 -25.71 -6.09 -25.33
CA ASN A 8 -24.69 -6.85 -24.59
C ASN A 8 -23.27 -6.38 -24.91
N GLN A 9 -22.96 -6.07 -26.17
CA GLN A 9 -21.66 -5.53 -26.57
C GLN A 9 -21.39 -4.16 -25.94
N GLN A 10 -22.40 -3.29 -25.88
CA GLN A 10 -22.29 -2.00 -25.19
C GLN A 10 -22.09 -2.17 -23.68
N LEU A 11 -22.80 -3.09 -23.03
CA LEU A 11 -22.61 -3.41 -21.62
C LEU A 11 -21.18 -3.90 -21.33
N ASP A 12 -20.63 -4.77 -22.17
CA ASP A 12 -19.27 -5.29 -21.98
C ASP A 12 -18.19 -4.23 -22.24
N LEU A 13 -18.42 -3.30 -23.18
CA LEU A 13 -17.56 -2.12 -23.35
C LEU A 13 -17.59 -1.23 -22.10
N LEU A 14 -18.77 -0.91 -21.57
CA LEU A 14 -18.93 -0.07 -20.39
C LEU A 14 -18.27 -0.70 -19.15
N LYS A 15 -18.43 -2.01 -18.94
CA LYS A 15 -17.78 -2.73 -17.84
C LYS A 15 -16.25 -2.68 -17.93
N ARG A 16 -15.69 -2.84 -19.13
CA ARG A 16 -14.24 -2.74 -19.36
C ARG A 16 -13.74 -1.33 -19.11
N ASN A 17 -14.41 -0.31 -19.63
CA ASN A 17 -14.05 1.09 -19.41
C ASN A 17 -14.08 1.46 -17.93
N ARG A 18 -15.12 1.05 -17.19
CA ARG A 18 -15.20 1.25 -15.75
C ARG A 18 -14.03 0.61 -15.01
N ARG A 19 -13.67 -0.63 -15.35
CA ARG A 19 -12.54 -1.33 -14.72
C ARG A 19 -11.22 -0.61 -14.96
N ARG A 20 -10.97 -0.21 -16.21
CA ARG A 20 -9.76 0.53 -16.59
C ARG A 20 -9.65 1.89 -15.87
N LEU A 21 -10.77 2.57 -15.67
CA LEU A 21 -10.80 3.83 -14.92
C LEU A 21 -10.44 3.59 -13.45
N LEU A 22 -11.05 2.58 -12.81
CA LEU A 22 -10.73 2.22 -11.42
C LEU A 22 -9.29 1.76 -11.24
N GLU A 23 -8.73 1.03 -12.21
CA GLU A 23 -7.31 0.64 -12.22
C GLU A 23 -6.40 1.87 -12.32
N SER A 24 -6.73 2.83 -13.21
CA SER A 24 -5.99 4.09 -13.34
C SER A 24 -6.04 4.93 -12.06
N ASP A 25 -7.22 5.03 -11.43
CA ASP A 25 -7.39 5.79 -10.19
C ASP A 25 -6.55 5.18 -9.06
N ALA A 26 -6.49 3.85 -8.98
CA ALA A 26 -5.67 3.13 -8.00
C ALA A 26 -4.17 3.31 -8.27
N ASP A 27 -3.74 3.30 -9.53
CA ASP A 27 -2.34 3.58 -9.90
C ASP A 27 -1.95 5.02 -9.55
N ASP A 28 -2.82 6.01 -9.82
CA ASP A 28 -2.59 7.41 -9.50
C ASP A 28 -2.53 7.65 -7.97
N GLU A 29 -3.38 6.97 -7.21
CA GLU A 29 -3.35 6.96 -5.74
C GLU A 29 -2.02 6.40 -5.23
N MET A 30 -1.60 5.23 -5.73
CA MET A 30 -0.33 4.60 -5.34
C MET A 30 0.88 5.49 -5.64
N ILE A 31 0.89 6.16 -6.79
CA ILE A 31 1.95 7.13 -7.15
C ILE A 31 1.96 8.31 -6.18
N SER A 32 0.79 8.80 -5.79
CA SER A 32 0.65 9.93 -4.86
C SER A 32 1.16 9.56 -3.47
N GLU A 33 0.80 8.38 -2.96
CA GLU A 33 1.32 7.86 -1.69
C GLU A 33 2.83 7.62 -1.72
N CYS A 34 3.37 7.11 -2.83
CA CYS A 34 4.83 6.97 -3.00
C CYS A 34 5.55 8.32 -2.90
N ARG A 35 4.99 9.39 -3.50
CA ARG A 35 5.57 10.73 -3.42
C ARG A 35 5.53 11.27 -1.99
N LEU A 36 4.40 11.08 -1.30
CA LEU A 36 4.28 11.46 0.12
C LEU A 36 5.30 10.73 0.99
N LEU A 37 5.53 9.43 0.76
CA LEU A 37 6.56 8.67 1.47
C LEU A 37 7.96 9.28 1.29
N VAL A 38 8.31 9.63 0.05
CA VAL A 38 9.60 10.28 -0.25
C VAL A 38 9.70 11.63 0.48
N GLU A 39 8.66 12.45 0.42
CA GLU A 39 8.63 13.75 1.09
C GLU A 39 8.80 13.63 2.62
N LEU A 40 8.15 12.65 3.25
CA LEU A 40 8.29 12.38 4.68
C LEU A 40 9.71 11.96 5.06
N ILE A 41 10.35 11.13 4.23
CA ILE A 41 11.73 10.67 4.46
C ILE A 41 12.72 11.82 4.26
N GLU A 42 12.55 12.64 3.21
CA GLU A 42 13.44 13.76 2.88
C GLU A 42 13.38 14.91 3.90
N GLN A 43 12.25 15.08 4.59
CA GLN A 43 12.11 16.04 5.70
C GLN A 43 12.84 15.59 6.97
N GLY A 44 13.15 14.29 7.07
CA GLY A 44 13.84 13.70 8.21
C GLY A 44 15.35 13.98 8.21
N ALA A 45 16.01 13.49 9.27
CA ALA A 45 17.46 13.49 9.31
C ALA A 45 18.03 12.53 8.24
N PRO A 46 19.22 12.82 7.65
CA PRO A 46 19.85 11.92 6.66
C PRO A 46 20.08 10.50 7.19
N TYR A 47 20.22 10.35 8.51
CA TYR A 47 20.30 9.08 9.20
C TYR A 47 19.56 9.16 10.53
N LEU A 48 18.83 8.11 10.86
CA LEU A 48 18.22 7.95 12.17
C LEU A 48 19.26 7.43 13.16
N THR A 49 19.48 8.15 14.27
CA THR A 49 20.32 7.69 15.39
C THR A 49 19.52 6.94 16.45
N GLY A 50 18.20 6.89 16.30
CA GLY A 50 17.27 6.20 17.19
C GLY A 50 15.89 6.07 16.53
N PHE A 51 14.95 5.48 17.26
CA PHE A 51 13.57 5.35 16.77
C PHE A 51 12.86 6.72 16.79
N ASP A 52 12.32 7.11 15.64
CA ASP A 52 11.47 8.29 15.50
C ASP A 52 10.01 7.85 15.41
N GLU A 53 9.28 8.00 16.52
CA GLU A 53 7.87 7.62 16.62
C GLU A 53 6.98 8.43 15.66
N THR A 54 7.30 9.70 15.43
CA THR A 54 6.50 10.59 14.58
C THR A 54 6.66 10.19 13.11
N LEU A 55 7.91 9.96 12.67
CA LEU A 55 8.18 9.45 11.32
C LEU A 55 7.52 8.08 11.13
N PHE A 56 7.68 7.16 12.10
CA PHE A 56 7.09 5.83 12.03
C PHE A 56 5.56 5.87 11.88
N HIS A 57 4.88 6.68 12.70
CA HIS A 57 3.43 6.86 12.61
C HIS A 57 2.98 7.47 11.28
N SER A 58 3.83 8.30 10.66
CA SER A 58 3.52 8.97 9.39
C SER A 58 3.70 8.06 8.18
N ILE A 59 4.58 7.05 8.24
CA ILE A 59 4.90 6.18 7.09
C ILE A 59 4.23 4.81 7.13
N VAL A 60 3.96 4.26 8.33
CA VAL A 60 3.39 2.91 8.48
C VAL A 60 1.87 2.97 8.45
N ASN A 61 1.25 2.32 7.47
CA ASN A 61 -0.20 2.22 7.31
C ASN A 61 -0.78 1.04 8.10
N GLN A 62 -0.11 -0.12 8.08
CA GLN A 62 -0.60 -1.32 8.74
C GLN A 62 0.55 -2.18 9.27
N ILE A 63 0.33 -2.85 10.40
CA ILE A 63 1.22 -3.88 10.93
C ILE A 63 0.45 -5.19 10.96
N VAL A 64 1.01 -6.25 10.37
CA VAL A 64 0.40 -7.57 10.28
C VAL A 64 1.31 -8.60 10.95
N VAL A 65 0.74 -9.39 11.86
CA VAL A 65 1.40 -10.58 12.39
C VAL A 65 1.30 -11.68 11.34
N THR A 66 2.43 -12.10 10.76
CA THR A 66 2.46 -13.13 9.71
C THR A 66 2.71 -14.51 10.30
N GLU A 67 3.68 -14.60 11.22
CA GLU A 67 4.06 -15.80 11.95
C GLU A 67 4.30 -15.47 13.42
N GLN A 68 4.53 -16.49 14.25
CA GLN A 68 4.67 -16.34 15.70
C GLN A 68 5.70 -15.25 16.10
N ASP A 69 6.80 -15.14 15.36
CA ASP A 69 7.90 -14.23 15.67
C ASP A 69 8.20 -13.26 14.49
N GLN A 70 7.21 -12.94 13.65
CA GLN A 70 7.38 -12.07 12.48
C GLN A 70 6.28 -11.01 12.34
N LEU A 71 6.70 -9.77 12.10
CA LEU A 71 5.81 -8.66 11.78
C LEU A 71 6.07 -8.16 10.37
N LYS A 72 4.98 -7.94 9.62
CA LYS A 72 5.01 -7.24 8.34
C LYS A 72 4.50 -5.81 8.54
N PHE A 73 5.37 -4.84 8.31
CA PHE A 73 5.06 -3.42 8.27
C PHE A 73 4.70 -3.05 6.83
N CYS A 74 3.47 -2.62 6.60
CA CYS A 74 2.99 -2.08 5.33
C CYS A 74 3.03 -0.56 5.41
N LEU A 75 3.78 0.08 4.53
CA LEU A 75 3.91 1.53 4.44
C LEU A 75 2.89 2.08 3.44
N ILE A 76 2.67 3.38 3.51
CA ILE A 76 2.02 4.13 2.42
C ILE A 76 2.79 3.91 1.10
N GLY A 77 2.09 3.88 -0.03
CA GLY A 77 2.69 3.63 -1.34
C GLY A 77 2.93 2.14 -1.63
N GLY A 78 2.38 1.24 -0.81
CA GLY A 78 2.37 -0.21 -1.07
C GLY A 78 3.67 -0.94 -0.75
N PHE A 79 4.67 -0.27 -0.17
CA PHE A 79 5.89 -0.92 0.30
C PHE A 79 5.60 -1.77 1.54
N ALA A 80 6.33 -2.87 1.70
CA ALA A 80 6.24 -3.66 2.91
C ALA A 80 7.57 -4.30 3.30
N PHE A 81 7.85 -4.30 4.59
CA PHE A 81 9.03 -4.90 5.19
C PHE A 81 8.60 -5.93 6.22
N THR A 82 9.26 -7.09 6.21
CA THR A 82 9.03 -8.14 7.21
C THR A 82 10.24 -8.20 8.13
N GLU A 83 9.99 -8.04 9.42
CA GLU A 83 11.00 -8.03 10.48
C GLU A 83 10.78 -9.23 11.40
N GLN A 84 11.87 -9.83 11.85
CA GLN A 84 11.82 -10.84 12.92
C GLN A 84 11.80 -10.15 14.27
N LEU A 85 10.89 -10.58 15.13
CA LEU A 85 10.84 -10.10 16.51
C LEU A 85 11.99 -10.73 17.32
N PRO A 86 12.65 -9.95 18.19
CA PRO A 86 13.66 -10.49 19.09
C PRO A 86 13.07 -11.59 19.98
N LYS A 87 13.84 -12.66 20.21
CA LYS A 87 13.41 -13.82 21.02
C LYS A 87 13.00 -13.42 22.45
N GLU A 88 13.62 -12.35 22.96
CA GLU A 88 13.39 -11.76 24.27
C GLU A 88 11.96 -11.20 24.44
N VAL A 89 11.27 -10.85 23.35
CA VAL A 89 9.92 -10.28 23.37
C VAL A 89 8.85 -11.33 23.73
N PHE A 90 9.16 -12.62 23.56
CA PHE A 90 8.21 -13.72 23.82
C PHE A 90 8.52 -14.55 25.07
N GLY A 91 9.41 -14.08 25.94
CA GLY A 91 9.72 -14.74 27.21
C GLY A 91 10.27 -16.16 27.07
N ARG A 92 11.01 -16.43 25.99
CA ARG A 92 11.72 -17.69 25.73
C ARG A 92 13.20 -17.59 26.08
#